data_AF-A0AAN8HL03-F1
#
_entry.id   AF-A0AAN8HL03-F1
#
_cell.length_a   1.000
_cell.length_b   1.000
_cell.length_c   1.000
_cell.angle_alpha   90.00
_cell.angle_beta   90.00
_cell.angle_gamma   90.00
#
_symmetry.space_group_name_H-M   'P 1'
#
loop_
_entity.id
_entity.type
_entity.pdbx_description
1 polymer ?
#
loop_
_entity_poly.entity_id
_entity_poly.type
_entity_poly.pdbx_seq_one_letter_code
_entity_poly.pdbx_strand_id
1 'polypeptide(L)' 'MFQDFPMEIQRQRDSYRELRSILRKENVRHGILYPARLIVTINEETFIFKEPKEAEKVLKEKRPDLFGM' A
#
# COMPACT_ATOMS: atom_id res chain seq x y z
N MET A 1 -21.72 -12.12 15.73
CA MET A 1 -21.20 -10.83 16.23
C MET A 1 -20.19 -10.33 15.21
N PHE A 2 -20.55 -9.31 14.42
CA PHE A 2 -19.64 -8.67 13.48
C PHE A 2 -18.90 -7.59 14.26
N GLN A 3 -17.61 -7.81 14.54
CA GLN A 3 -16.81 -6.88 15.32
C GLN A 3 -16.74 -5.52 14.59
N ASP A 4 -16.94 -4.45 15.35
CA ASP A 4 -16.80 -3.05 14.96
C ASP A 4 -15.46 -2.78 14.26
N PHE A 5 -15.38 -2.89 12.94
CA PHE A 5 -14.20 -2.42 12.22
C PHE A 5 -14.45 -1.56 10.96
N PRO A 6 -15.63 -0.97 10.66
CA PRO A 6 -15.73 -0.04 9.53
C PRO A 6 -14.73 1.13 9.60
N MET A 7 -14.55 1.73 10.78
CA MET A 7 -13.66 2.89 10.95
C MET A 7 -12.17 2.53 10.88
N GLU A 8 -11.73 1.45 11.52
CA GLU A 8 -10.31 1.05 11.48
C GLU A 8 -9.90 0.59 10.07
N ILE A 9 -10.75 -0.16 9.40
CA ILE A 9 -10.55 -0.58 8.01
C ILE A 9 -10.49 0.64 7.09
N GLN A 10 -11.35 1.64 7.32
CA GLN A 10 -11.38 2.87 6.54
C GLN A 10 -10.15 3.74 6.80
N ARG A 11 -9.71 3.89 8.06
CA ARG A 11 -8.44 4.56 8.42
C ARG A 11 -7.25 3.88 7.78
N GLN A 12 -7.21 2.55 7.79
CA GLN A 12 -6.13 1.78 7.18
C GLN A 12 -6.10 1.99 5.66
N ARG A 13 -7.26 2.02 5.00
CA ARG A 13 -7.36 2.34 3.56
C ARG A 13 -6.92 3.78 3.25
N ASP A 14 -7.26 4.73 4.10
CA ASP A 14 -6.84 6.12 3.95
C ASP A 14 -5.32 6.28 4.17
N SER A 15 -4.73 5.50 5.08
CA SER A 15 -3.26 5.45 5.25
C SER A 15 -2.52 4.94 4.01
N TYR A 16 -3.17 4.16 3.14
CA TYR A 16 -2.59 3.78 1.84
C TYR A 16 -2.81 4.81 0.74
N ARG A 17 -3.59 5.88 0.98
CA ARG A 17 -3.97 6.85 -0.06
C ARG A 17 -2.77 7.59 -0.62
N GLU A 18 -1.84 8.01 0.23
CA GLU A 18 -0.59 8.66 -0.19
C GLU A 18 0.29 7.68 -0.99
N LEU A 19 0.52 6.48 -0.46
CA LEU A 19 1.26 5.42 -1.15
C LEU A 19 0.68 5.10 -2.53
N ARG A 20 -0.64 4.96 -2.63
CA ARG A 20 -1.32 4.72 -3.91
C ARG A 20 -1.16 5.88 -4.88
N SER A 21 -1.13 7.12 -4.39
CA SER A 21 -0.88 8.30 -5.22
C SER A 21 0.53 8.23 -5.84
N ILE A 22 1.54 7.91 -5.02
CA ILE A 22 2.93 7.73 -5.45
C ILE A 22 3.02 6.59 -6.47
N LEU A 23 2.51 5.41 -6.13
CA LEU A 23 2.51 4.24 -7.01
C LEU A 23 1.80 4.51 -8.34
N ARG A 24 0.69 5.27 -8.32
CA ARG A 24 -0.03 5.66 -9.55
C ARG A 24 0.78 6.62 -10.41
N LYS A 25 1.41 7.64 -9.79
CA LYS A 25 2.26 8.62 -10.48
C LYS A 25 3.40 7.92 -11.22
N GLU A 26 3.99 6.94 -10.55
CA GLU A 26 5.16 6.19 -11.02
C GLU A 26 4.81 4.95 -11.86
N ASN A 27 3.54 4.84 -12.29
CA ASN A 27 3.00 3.76 -13.10
C ASN A 27 3.23 2.34 -12.52
N VAL A 28 3.35 2.22 -11.19
CA VAL A 28 3.47 0.93 -10.52
C VAL A 28 2.12 0.24 -10.41
N ARG A 29 2.09 -1.03 -10.80
CA ARG A 29 0.91 -1.88 -10.68
C ARG A 29 0.60 -2.11 -9.20
N HIS A 30 -0.58 -1.68 -8.75
CA HIS A 30 -1.00 -1.80 -7.36
C HIS A 30 -2.52 -1.99 -7.23
N GLY A 31 -2.96 -2.47 -6.07
CA GLY A 31 -4.37 -2.71 -5.76
C GLY A 31 -4.63 -2.82 -4.25
N ILE A 32 -5.90 -2.89 -3.87
CA ILE A 32 -6.31 -3.13 -2.47
C ILE A 32 -7.08 -4.45 -2.43
N LEU A 33 -6.56 -5.40 -1.67
CA LEU A 33 -7.20 -6.66 -1.31
C LEU A 33 -8.04 -6.51 -0.05
N TYR A 34 -9.19 -7.19 0.00
CA TYR A 34 -9.99 -7.27 1.22
C TYR A 34 -9.20 -7.95 2.36
N PRO A 35 -9.34 -7.51 3.62
CA PRO A 35 -10.12 -6.34 4.08
C PRO A 35 -9.46 -4.96 3.85
N ALA A 36 -8.14 -4.84 3.95
CA ALA A 36 -7.39 -3.60 3.73
C ALA A 36 -5.89 -3.88 3.52
N ARG A 37 -5.57 -4.79 2.59
CA ARG A 37 -4.19 -5.15 2.26
C ARG A 37 -3.76 -4.48 0.97
N LEU A 38 -2.61 -3.82 0.95
CA LEU A 38 -2.05 -3.23 -0.26
C LEU A 38 -1.28 -4.31 -1.02
N ILE A 39 -1.63 -4.54 -2.28
CA ILE A 39 -0.85 -5.38 -3.19
C ILE A 39 -0.12 -4.48 -4.17
N VAL A 40 1.18 -4.69 -4.33
CA VAL A 40 2.05 -3.93 -5.23
C VAL A 40 2.92 -4.90 -5.99
N THR A 41 3.02 -4.74 -7.31
CA THR A 41 3.91 -5.53 -8.15
C THR A 41 5.05 -4.64 -8.65
N ILE A 42 6.29 -5.02 -8.34
CA ILE A 42 7.51 -4.29 -8.67
C ILE A 42 8.49 -5.30 -9.26
N ASN A 43 9.02 -5.04 -10.45
CA ASN A 43 10.00 -5.91 -11.10
C ASN A 43 9.56 -7.39 -11.12
N GLU A 44 8.28 -7.63 -11.50
CA GLU A 44 7.65 -8.97 -11.55
C GLU A 44 7.45 -9.66 -10.18
N GLU A 45 7.99 -9.11 -9.09
CA GLU A 45 7.73 -9.53 -7.73
C GLU A 45 6.44 -8.88 -7.20
N THR A 46 5.55 -9.68 -6.59
CA THR A 46 4.31 -9.18 -5.99
C THR A 46 4.41 -9.17 -4.47
N PHE A 47 4.20 -8.01 -3.88
CA PHE A 47 4.24 -7.77 -2.44
C PHE A 47 2.84 -7.49 -1.91
N ILE A 48 2.50 -8.10 -0.77
CA ILE A 48 1.22 -7.89 -0.10
C ILE A 48 1.51 -7.37 1.30
N PHE A 49 1.08 -6.15 1.57
CA PHE A 49 1.28 -5.48 2.84
C PHE A 49 -0.03 -5.42 3.62
N LYS A 50 0.05 -5.74 4.91
CA LYS A 50 -1.05 -5.56 5.85
C LYS A 50 -1.01 -4.18 6.51
N GLU A 51 0.17 -3.59 6.60
CA GLU A 51 0.37 -2.28 7.22
C GLU A 51 1.01 -1.27 6.25
N PRO A 52 0.54 -0.01 6.27
CA PRO A 52 1.07 1.05 5.42
C PRO A 52 2.52 1.40 5.73
N LYS A 53 2.92 1.36 7.00
CA LYS A 53 4.32 1.63 7.40
C LYS A 53 5.29 0.58 6.86
N GLU A 54 4.90 -0.69 6.90
CA GLU A 54 5.71 -1.77 6.31
C GLU A 54 5.79 -1.63 4.80
N ALA A 55 4.67 -1.32 4.14
CA ALA A 55 4.64 -1.05 2.71
C ALA A 55 5.60 0.07 2.33
N GLU A 56 5.53 1.21 3.03
CA GLU A 56 6.40 2.35 2.75
C GLU A 56 7.89 2.00 2.91
N LYS A 57 8.25 1.30 4.01
CA LYS A 57 9.64 0.90 4.26
C LYS A 57 10.16 0.01 3.13
N VAL A 58 9.42 -1.04 2.77
CA VAL A 58 9.83 -1.97 1.72
C VAL A 58 9.87 -1.28 0.36
N LEU A 59 8.93 -0.38 0.08
CA LEU A 59 8.93 0.40 -1.17
C LEU A 59 10.12 1.34 -1.25
N LYS A 60 10.52 1.99 -0.15
CA LYS A 60 11.75 2.80 -0.08
C LYS A 60 13.01 1.96 -0.30
N GLU A 61 13.06 0.74 0.22
CA GLU A 61 14.21 -0.16 0.03
C GLU A 61 14.28 -0.74 -1.40
N LYS A 62 13.14 -1.13 -1.97
CA LYS A 62 13.07 -1.79 -3.29
C LYS A 62 13.06 -0.80 -4.46
N ARG A 63 12.47 0.38 -4.29
CA ARG A 63 12.21 1.37 -5.33
C ARG A 63 12.31 2.78 -4.72
N PRO A 64 13.51 3.18 -4.23
CA PRO A 64 13.72 4.47 -3.55
C PRO A 64 13.34 5.67 -4.43
N ASP A 65 13.44 5.52 -5.75
CA ASP A 65 13.06 6.49 -6.76
C ASP A 65 11.56 6.86 -6.72
N LEU A 66 10.70 6.02 -6.14
CA LEU A 66 9.28 6.33 -5.93
C LEU A 66 9.05 7.56 -5.05
N PHE A 67 9.92 7.77 -4.06
CA PHE A 67 9.68 8.78 -3.03
C PHE A 67 10.29 10.14 -3.34
N GLY A 68 11.08 10.24 -4.42
CA GLY A 68 11.86 11.44 -4.73
C GLY A 68 12.90 11.74 -3.63
N MET A 69 14.12 12.08 -4.04
CA MET A 69 15.07 12.75 -3.16
C MET A 69 14.61 14.18 -2.87
#